data_AF-A0A848LKF0-F1
#
_entry.id   AF-A0A848LKF0-F1
#
_cell.length_a   1.000
_cell.length_b   1.000
_cell.length_c   1.000
_cell.angle_alpha   90.00
_cell.angle_beta   90.00
_cell.angle_gamma   90.00
#
_symmetry.space_group_name_H-M   'P 1'
#
loop_
_entity.id
_entity.type
_entity.pdbx_description
1 polymer ?
#
loop_
_entity_poly.entity_id
_entity_poly.type
_entity_poly.pdbx_seq_one_letter_code
_entity_poly.pdbx_strand_id
1 'polypeptide(L)'
;MKTITGKLLWTSCAAALLALAPACDGDENKADACGEPLYGGDATDEAWRTLVDAKGLATAGSDSVTLESPTAGQTYSSTDAPPTWRWTSPLASVVPGPGPGSVTPSHPARPREERRSVLAWLGNLVLPSAEAHLPPFTGDIYWVQVTVPGRQCPVEMLTSNLEWRLDAATWDTLRGSVDQDLTVQVTSAYLLQNKLTEGPFRLEAPRTIRVVGAR
;
A
#
# COMPACT_ATOMS: atom_id res chain seq x y z
N MET A 1 -47.01 -47.65 39.30
CA MET A 1 -46.41 -48.74 38.50
C MET A 1 -46.95 -48.71 37.08
N LYS A 2 -46.15 -48.30 36.10
CA LYS A 2 -45.91 -49.00 34.82
C LYS A 2 -45.10 -48.08 33.91
N THR A 3 -43.82 -48.40 33.82
CA THR A 3 -42.92 -48.10 32.72
C THR A 3 -43.44 -48.72 31.44
N ILE A 4 -43.44 -47.98 30.33
CA ILE A 4 -43.30 -48.57 28.99
C ILE A 4 -42.29 -47.73 28.22
N THR A 5 -41.10 -48.29 28.12
CA THR A 5 -40.01 -47.92 27.23
C THR A 5 -40.33 -48.51 25.84
N GLY A 6 -40.24 -47.71 24.79
CA GLY A 6 -40.34 -48.17 23.40
C GLY A 6 -39.26 -47.49 22.57
N LYS A 7 -38.18 -48.24 22.31
CA LYS A 7 -37.02 -47.86 21.51
C LYS A 7 -37.22 -48.37 20.07
N LEU A 8 -36.61 -47.66 19.11
CA LEU A 8 -36.25 -48.08 17.74
C LEU A 8 -37.41 -48.06 16.72
N LEU A 9 -37.27 -47.71 15.44
CA LEU A 9 -36.15 -47.38 14.55
C LEU A 9 -36.74 -46.76 13.27
N TRP A 10 -35.95 -45.89 12.62
CA TRP A 10 -35.91 -45.63 11.17
C TRP A 10 -37.15 -45.08 10.43
N THR A 11 -36.99 -43.88 9.89
CA THR A 11 -37.08 -43.71 8.44
C THR A 11 -36.26 -42.50 7.99
N SER A 12 -35.37 -42.77 7.05
CA SER A 12 -34.44 -41.84 6.41
C SER A 12 -35.19 -40.88 5.48
N CYS A 13 -34.94 -39.59 5.61
CA CYS A 13 -35.08 -38.65 4.50
C CYS A 13 -33.78 -37.87 4.36
N ALA A 14 -32.93 -38.36 3.46
CA ALA A 14 -31.81 -37.62 2.93
C ALA A 14 -32.36 -36.46 2.10
N ALA A 15 -32.29 -35.25 2.64
CA ALA A 15 -32.33 -34.03 1.85
C ALA A 15 -30.88 -33.56 1.66
N ALA A 16 -30.24 -34.07 0.61
CA ALA A 16 -29.03 -33.47 0.07
C ALA A 16 -29.41 -32.11 -0.52
N LEU A 17 -29.49 -31.08 0.32
CA LEU A 17 -29.43 -29.69 -0.14
C LEU A 17 -27.97 -29.42 -0.47
N LEU A 18 -27.70 -29.61 -1.76
CA LEU A 18 -26.53 -29.17 -2.48
C LEU A 18 -25.98 -27.88 -1.89
N ALA A 19 -24.69 -27.97 -1.53
CA ALA A 19 -23.83 -26.87 -1.24
C ALA A 19 -23.91 -25.81 -2.35
N LEU A 20 -24.74 -24.80 -2.14
CA LEU A 20 -24.52 -23.47 -2.69
C LEU A 20 -23.51 -22.78 -1.77
N ALA A 21 -22.30 -23.33 -1.73
CA ALA A 21 -21.16 -22.46 -1.50
C ALA A 21 -21.17 -21.49 -2.68
N PRO A 22 -21.08 -20.17 -2.48
CA PRO A 22 -20.61 -19.33 -3.57
C PRO A 22 -19.22 -19.86 -3.90
N ALA A 23 -19.11 -20.62 -4.99
CA ALA A 23 -17.88 -20.78 -5.71
C ALA A 23 -17.57 -19.39 -6.28
N CYS A 24 -17.09 -18.51 -5.41
CA CYS A 24 -16.28 -17.37 -5.80
C CYS A 24 -14.92 -17.97 -6.20
N ASP A 25 -14.94 -18.61 -7.35
CA ASP A 25 -13.77 -18.78 -8.18
C ASP A 25 -13.48 -17.37 -8.71
N GLY A 26 -12.59 -16.67 -8.02
CA GLY A 26 -12.30 -15.28 -8.29
C GLY A 26 -11.01 -14.96 -7.57
N ASP A 27 -9.91 -15.08 -8.32
CA ASP A 27 -8.54 -14.72 -7.97
C ASP A 27 -8.41 -14.28 -6.51
N GLU A 28 -7.98 -15.21 -5.66
CA GLU A 28 -7.22 -14.81 -4.49
C GLU A 28 -5.99 -14.08 -5.03
N ASN A 29 -6.15 -12.78 -5.31
CA ASN A 29 -5.06 -11.83 -5.36
C ASN A 29 -4.21 -12.19 -4.17
N LYS A 30 -3.04 -12.80 -4.41
CA LYS A 30 -2.15 -13.22 -3.33
C LYS A 30 -1.88 -11.96 -2.54
N ALA A 31 -2.62 -11.79 -1.44
CA ALA A 31 -2.47 -10.65 -0.58
C ALA A 31 -0.99 -10.61 -0.23
N ASP A 32 -0.35 -9.45 -0.40
CA ASP A 32 1.05 -9.34 -0.05
C ASP A 32 1.19 -9.80 1.40
N ALA A 33 2.04 -10.82 1.62
CA ALA A 33 2.21 -11.43 2.93
C ALA A 33 2.67 -10.41 3.99
N CYS A 34 3.18 -9.26 3.53
CA CYS A 34 3.68 -8.18 4.36
C CYS A 34 2.66 -7.08 4.68
N GLY A 35 1.46 -7.12 4.09
CA GLY A 35 0.43 -6.11 4.31
C GLY A 35 0.77 -4.76 3.68
N GLU A 36 -0.05 -3.76 4.00
CA GLU A 36 0.09 -2.40 3.45
C GLU A 36 1.24 -1.62 4.11
N PRO A 37 1.89 -0.68 3.39
CA PRO A 37 2.93 0.18 3.94
C PRO A 37 2.32 1.27 4.83
N LEU A 38 3.18 2.03 5.51
CA LEU A 38 2.80 3.34 6.01
C LEU A 38 2.51 4.28 4.83
N TYR A 39 1.56 5.20 4.99
CA TYR A 39 1.24 6.20 3.97
C TYR A 39 1.68 7.60 4.41
N GLY A 40 2.27 8.34 3.48
CA GLY A 40 2.67 9.74 3.65
C GLY A 40 2.21 10.61 2.48
N GLY A 41 2.01 11.90 2.74
CA GLY A 41 1.50 12.82 1.72
C GLY A 41 0.11 12.41 1.24
N ASP A 42 -0.08 12.36 -0.08
CA ASP A 42 -1.34 12.04 -0.75
C ASP A 42 -1.39 10.59 -1.28
N ALA A 43 -0.48 9.72 -0.82
CA ALA A 43 -0.42 8.32 -1.25
C ALA A 43 -1.65 7.52 -0.80
N THR A 44 -2.12 6.61 -1.65
CA THR A 44 -3.29 5.74 -1.39
C THR A 44 -2.96 4.26 -1.54
N ASP A 45 -3.83 3.38 -1.05
CA ASP A 45 -3.71 1.94 -1.21
C ASP A 45 -3.83 1.49 -2.67
N GLU A 46 -4.60 2.18 -3.51
CA GLU A 46 -4.64 1.90 -4.94
C GLU A 46 -3.32 2.26 -5.64
N ALA A 47 -2.68 3.37 -5.25
CA ALA A 47 -1.35 3.72 -5.73
C ALA A 47 -0.31 2.68 -5.28
N TRP A 48 -0.43 2.19 -4.04
CA TRP A 48 0.42 1.11 -3.53
C TRP A 48 0.26 -0.18 -4.34
N ARG A 49 -0.98 -0.64 -4.55
CA ARG A 49 -1.25 -1.84 -5.35
C ARG A 49 -0.69 -1.73 -6.76
N THR A 50 -0.79 -0.55 -7.37
CA THR A 50 -0.20 -0.28 -8.68
C THR A 50 1.32 -0.52 -8.70
N LEU A 51 2.04 -0.11 -7.65
CA LEU A 51 3.48 -0.37 -7.54
C LEU A 51 3.82 -1.82 -7.18
N VAL A 52 3.01 -2.47 -6.35
CA VAL A 52 3.17 -3.90 -6.01
C VAL A 52 3.05 -4.75 -7.28
N ASP A 53 1.99 -4.52 -8.07
CA ASP A 53 1.75 -5.22 -9.34
C ASP A 53 2.90 -5.01 -10.35
N ALA A 54 3.49 -3.81 -10.35
CA ALA A 54 4.58 -3.44 -11.24
C ALA A 54 6.00 -3.69 -10.67
N LYS A 55 6.14 -4.22 -9.45
CA LYS A 55 7.44 -4.33 -8.75
C LYS A 55 8.50 -5.11 -9.55
N GLY A 56 8.07 -6.15 -10.26
CA GLY A 56 8.95 -6.98 -11.11
C GLY A 56 9.48 -6.27 -12.36
N LEU A 57 8.89 -5.13 -12.73
CA LEU A 57 9.26 -4.33 -13.90
C LEU A 57 10.25 -3.21 -13.55
N ALA A 58 10.61 -3.05 -12.27
CA ALA A 58 11.42 -1.93 -11.82
C ALA A 58 12.84 -1.95 -12.41
N THR A 59 13.22 -0.87 -13.10
CA THR A 59 14.55 -0.71 -13.70
C THR A 59 15.46 0.13 -12.82
N ALA A 60 16.75 -0.17 -12.83
CA ALA A 60 17.78 0.63 -12.15
C ALA A 60 18.40 1.63 -13.15
N GLY A 61 18.72 2.84 -12.69
CA GLY A 61 19.42 3.81 -13.54
C GLY A 61 19.27 5.27 -13.09
N SER A 62 19.64 6.19 -13.98
CA SER A 62 19.62 7.65 -13.76
C SER A 62 18.24 8.23 -13.49
N ASP A 63 17.18 7.51 -13.84
CA ASP A 63 15.79 7.93 -13.67
C ASP A 63 15.24 7.57 -12.28
N SER A 64 16.06 6.88 -11.45
CA SER A 64 15.75 6.64 -10.05
C SER A 64 16.08 7.85 -9.18
N VAL A 65 15.48 7.91 -7.98
CA VAL A 65 15.74 8.98 -7.02
C VAL A 65 17.21 9.00 -6.58
N THR A 66 17.69 10.17 -6.17
CA THR A 66 18.97 10.29 -5.47
C THR A 66 18.75 10.48 -3.97
N LEU A 67 19.17 9.49 -3.16
CA LEU A 67 19.13 9.62 -1.69
C LEU A 67 20.15 10.65 -1.19
N GLU A 68 19.64 11.74 -0.61
CA GLU A 68 20.43 12.74 0.12
C GLU A 68 20.71 12.27 1.56
N SER A 69 19.70 11.66 2.19
CA SER A 69 19.75 11.04 3.50
C SER A 69 18.86 9.79 3.48
N PRO A 70 19.35 8.62 3.90
CA PRO A 70 20.67 8.40 4.45
C PRO A 70 21.78 8.37 3.37
N THR A 71 22.96 8.81 3.78
CA THR A 71 24.20 8.68 2.99
C THR A 71 24.77 7.27 3.08
N ALA A 72 25.66 6.89 2.14
CA ALA A 72 26.26 5.55 2.09
C ALA A 72 27.00 5.20 3.38
N GLY A 73 26.59 4.12 4.06
CA GLY A 73 27.21 3.68 5.32
C GLY A 73 26.87 4.58 6.51
N GLN A 74 25.83 5.40 6.41
CA GLN A 74 25.42 6.28 7.50
C GLN A 74 25.08 5.47 8.75
N THR A 75 25.61 5.94 9.87
CA THR A 75 25.38 5.37 11.19
C THR A 75 24.52 6.31 12.02
N TYR A 76 23.57 5.77 12.76
CA TYR A 76 22.74 6.50 13.73
C TYR A 76 22.95 5.93 15.14
N SER A 77 22.93 6.77 16.17
CA SER A 77 22.95 6.26 17.55
C SER A 77 21.57 5.71 17.91
N SER A 78 21.54 4.58 18.62
CA SER A 78 20.30 4.01 19.15
C SER A 78 19.62 4.90 20.19
N THR A 79 20.24 5.98 20.65
CA THR A 79 19.64 6.94 21.58
C THR A 79 19.21 8.25 20.92
N ASP A 80 19.50 8.44 19.63
CA ASP A 80 19.10 9.63 18.89
C ASP A 80 17.57 9.66 18.67
N ALA A 81 17.06 10.87 18.45
CA ALA A 81 15.71 11.07 17.96
C ALA A 81 15.55 10.45 16.55
N PRO A 82 14.32 10.05 16.15
CA PRO A 82 14.06 9.53 14.80
C PRO A 82 14.58 10.47 13.71
N PRO A 83 15.39 9.98 12.75
CA PRO A 83 15.94 10.81 11.69
C PRO A 83 14.87 11.18 10.65
N THR A 84 15.22 12.15 9.80
CA THR A 84 14.49 12.43 8.56
C THR A 84 15.33 12.00 7.37
N TRP A 85 14.74 11.19 6.50
CA TRP A 85 15.33 10.76 5.24
C TRP A 85 14.78 11.59 4.10
N ARG A 86 15.64 11.85 3.11
CA ARG A 86 15.40 12.80 2.02
C ARG A 86 16.00 12.31 0.72
N TRP A 87 15.33 12.61 -0.37
CA TRP A 87 15.79 12.30 -1.72
C TRP A 87 15.37 13.37 -2.71
N THR A 88 16.01 13.35 -3.88
CA THR A 88 15.58 14.12 -5.05
C THR A 88 15.05 13.18 -6.11
N SER A 89 14.13 13.67 -6.94
CA SER A 89 13.54 12.92 -8.04
C SER A 89 13.96 13.54 -9.38
N PRO A 90 14.46 12.74 -10.35
CA PRO A 90 14.66 13.19 -11.71
C PRO A 90 13.34 13.20 -12.52
N LEU A 91 12.28 12.59 -11.99
CA LEU A 91 10.94 12.66 -12.59
C LEU A 91 10.56 14.13 -12.66
N ALA A 92 10.59 14.69 -13.86
CA ALA A 92 10.02 15.99 -14.10
C ALA A 92 8.52 15.75 -14.14
N SER A 93 7.77 16.17 -13.11
CA SER A 93 6.32 16.19 -13.19
C SER A 93 5.94 17.06 -14.38
N VAL A 94 5.70 16.45 -15.54
CA VAL A 94 5.13 17.12 -16.70
C VAL A 94 3.68 17.35 -16.31
N VAL A 95 3.45 18.45 -15.60
CA VAL A 95 2.14 19.08 -15.59
C VAL A 95 1.75 19.18 -17.06
N PRO A 96 0.65 18.56 -17.52
CA PRO A 96 0.16 18.83 -18.86
C PRO A 96 -0.14 20.32 -18.91
N GLY A 97 0.79 21.10 -19.47
CA GLY A 97 0.53 22.49 -19.78
C GLY A 97 -0.71 22.54 -20.67
N PRO A 98 -1.55 23.58 -20.56
CA PRO A 98 -2.71 23.72 -21.43
C PRO A 98 -2.21 23.88 -22.86
N GLY A 99 -2.09 22.78 -23.59
CA GLY A 99 -1.85 22.80 -25.02
C GLY A 99 -3.00 23.57 -25.69
N PRO A 100 -2.75 24.27 -26.81
CA PRO A 100 -3.79 24.94 -27.55
C PRO A 100 -4.71 23.86 -28.13
N GLY A 101 -5.81 23.58 -27.42
CA GLY A 101 -6.68 22.42 -27.63
C GLY A 101 -7.13 21.71 -26.35
N SER A 102 -6.61 22.11 -25.18
CA SER A 102 -7.02 21.58 -23.89
C SER A 102 -8.50 21.90 -23.62
N VAL A 103 -9.34 20.87 -23.76
CA VAL A 103 -10.70 20.89 -23.27
C VAL A 103 -10.62 21.07 -21.76
N THR A 104 -11.11 22.21 -21.29
CA THR A 104 -11.30 22.55 -19.88
C THR A 104 -11.73 21.30 -19.09
N PRO A 105 -11.11 20.99 -17.94
CA PRO A 105 -11.66 19.99 -17.04
C PRO A 105 -13.10 20.35 -16.77
N SER A 106 -14.00 19.49 -17.21
CA SER A 106 -15.42 19.64 -16.92
C SER A 106 -15.55 19.71 -15.40
N HIS A 107 -16.27 20.75 -14.95
CA HIS A 107 -16.77 21.04 -13.61
C HIS A 107 -16.58 19.95 -12.54
N PRO A 108 -16.41 20.31 -11.24
CA PRO A 108 -16.58 19.34 -10.17
C PRO A 108 -17.88 18.59 -10.43
N ALA A 109 -17.78 17.26 -10.57
CA ALA A 109 -18.94 16.43 -10.76
C ALA A 109 -19.90 16.81 -9.64
N ARG A 110 -20.99 17.51 -10.01
CA ARG A 110 -22.07 17.78 -9.06
C ARG A 110 -22.40 16.42 -8.46
N PRO A 111 -22.58 16.30 -7.13
CA PRO A 111 -23.16 15.10 -6.57
C PRO A 111 -24.38 14.82 -7.44
N ARG A 112 -24.40 13.64 -8.07
CA ARG A 112 -25.60 13.18 -8.76
C ARG A 112 -26.67 13.34 -7.69
N GLU A 113 -27.65 14.23 -7.91
CA GLU A 113 -28.76 14.36 -6.98
C GLU A 113 -29.37 12.97 -6.89
N GLU A 114 -28.99 12.24 -5.85
CA GLU A 114 -29.68 11.06 -5.43
C GLU A 114 -31.05 11.58 -5.09
N ARG A 115 -31.99 11.36 -6.02
CA ARG A 115 -33.41 11.44 -5.73
C ARG A 115 -33.56 10.72 -4.41
N ARG A 116 -33.88 11.47 -3.35
CA ARG A 116 -34.11 10.97 -2.00
C ARG A 116 -35.24 9.96 -2.08
N SER A 117 -34.86 8.73 -2.41
CA SER A 117 -35.77 7.61 -2.50
C SER A 117 -35.86 7.09 -1.08
N VAL A 118 -37.08 7.12 -0.53
CA VAL A 118 -37.42 6.51 0.76
C VAL A 118 -37.06 5.02 0.86
N LEU A 119 -36.66 4.39 -0.25
CA LEU A 119 -36.16 3.02 -0.32
C LEU A 119 -34.62 2.88 -0.23
N ALA A 120 -33.86 3.98 -0.19
CA ALA A 120 -32.39 3.95 -0.09
C ALA A 120 -31.90 3.24 1.18
N TRP A 121 -32.66 3.34 2.27
CA TRP A 121 -32.38 2.62 3.53
C TRP A 121 -32.43 1.10 3.38
N LEU A 122 -33.32 0.57 2.53
CA LEU A 122 -33.37 -0.87 2.22
C LEU A 122 -32.20 -1.30 1.31
N GLY A 123 -31.72 -0.41 0.46
CA GLY A 123 -30.53 -0.64 -0.38
C GLY A 123 -29.26 -0.87 0.45
N ASN A 124 -29.04 -0.09 1.51
CA ASN A 124 -27.89 -0.22 2.41
C ASN A 124 -27.88 -1.52 3.25
N LEU A 125 -29.02 -2.22 3.35
CA LEU A 125 -29.11 -3.51 4.05
C LEU A 125 -28.77 -4.71 3.14
N VAL A 126 -28.84 -4.53 1.82
CA VAL A 126 -28.65 -5.61 0.83
C VAL A 126 -27.36 -5.43 0.04
N LEU A 127 -26.93 -4.18 -0.15
CA LEU A 127 -25.67 -3.83 -0.79
C LEU A 127 -24.89 -3.00 0.24
N PRO A 128 -23.91 -3.59 0.95
CA PRO A 128 -23.02 -2.79 1.78
C PRO A 128 -22.47 -1.67 0.90
N SER A 129 -22.56 -0.44 1.41
CA SER A 129 -21.96 0.73 0.79
C SER A 129 -20.54 0.36 0.41
N ALA A 130 -20.25 0.31 -0.90
CA ALA A 130 -18.88 0.10 -1.37
C ALA A 130 -18.02 1.16 -0.68
N GLU A 131 -16.93 0.71 -0.04
CA GLU A 131 -15.90 1.58 0.51
C GLU A 131 -15.67 2.71 -0.51
N ALA A 132 -15.87 3.96 -0.09
CA ALA A 132 -15.66 5.08 -0.98
C ALA A 132 -14.15 5.17 -1.23
N HIS A 133 -13.69 4.53 -2.30
CA HIS A 133 -12.32 4.60 -2.78
C HIS A 133 -11.91 6.07 -2.87
N LEU A 134 -10.69 6.37 -2.43
CA LEU A 134 -10.15 7.71 -2.53
C LEU A 134 -10.10 8.12 -4.01
N PRO A 135 -10.17 9.44 -4.32
CA PRO A 135 -9.95 9.90 -5.68
C PRO A 135 -8.64 9.35 -6.24
N PRO A 136 -8.57 9.02 -7.54
CA PRO A 136 -7.39 8.39 -8.09
C PRO A 136 -6.18 9.33 -8.03
N PHE A 137 -5.04 8.82 -7.57
CA PHE A 137 -3.82 9.60 -7.39
C PHE A 137 -3.19 9.96 -8.75
N THR A 138 -2.69 11.19 -8.86
CA THR A 138 -1.89 11.66 -10.00
C THR A 138 -0.69 12.42 -9.49
N GLY A 139 0.51 11.99 -9.90
CA GLY A 139 1.76 12.60 -9.51
C GLY A 139 2.89 11.59 -9.32
N ASP A 140 4.01 12.09 -8.82
CA ASP A 140 5.15 11.30 -8.41
C ASP A 140 4.82 10.51 -7.14
N ILE A 141 5.25 9.25 -7.11
CA ILE A 141 5.09 8.38 -5.94
C ILE A 141 6.40 7.66 -5.63
N TYR A 142 6.70 7.51 -4.33
CA TYR A 142 7.92 6.91 -3.82
C TYR A 142 7.58 5.82 -2.81
N TRP A 143 8.02 4.58 -3.09
CA TRP A 143 7.92 3.44 -2.18
C TRP A 143 9.29 3.17 -1.56
N VAL A 144 9.43 3.55 -0.30
CA VAL A 144 10.64 3.35 0.51
C VAL A 144 10.50 2.03 1.26
N GLN A 145 11.49 1.15 1.12
CA GLN A 145 11.52 -0.15 1.77
C GLN A 145 12.82 -0.29 2.56
N VAL A 146 12.71 -0.62 3.85
CA VAL A 146 13.85 -0.91 4.73
C VAL A 146 13.86 -2.39 5.05
N THR A 147 14.82 -3.10 4.47
CA THR A 147 15.09 -4.49 4.83
C THR A 147 15.87 -4.53 6.14
N VAL A 148 15.29 -5.19 7.12
CA VAL A 148 15.85 -5.36 8.47
C VAL A 148 16.17 -6.85 8.67
N PRO A 149 17.40 -7.23 9.05
CA PRO A 149 17.74 -8.63 9.21
C PRO A 149 16.87 -9.33 10.26
N GLY A 150 16.49 -10.57 9.98
CA GLY A 150 15.62 -11.37 10.85
C GLY A 150 14.11 -11.07 10.72
N ARG A 151 13.72 -10.04 9.96
CA ARG A 151 12.31 -9.77 9.63
C ARG A 151 11.96 -10.35 8.26
N GLN A 152 10.81 -11.02 8.19
CA GLN A 152 10.27 -11.51 6.91
C GLN A 152 9.85 -10.34 6.00
N CYS A 153 9.29 -9.29 6.60
CA CYS A 153 8.73 -8.16 5.89
C CYS A 153 9.54 -6.89 6.13
N PRO A 154 9.84 -6.12 5.07
CA PRO A 154 10.48 -4.83 5.20
C PRO A 154 9.59 -3.85 5.98
N VAL A 155 10.21 -2.81 6.53
CA VAL A 155 9.49 -1.64 7.02
C VAL A 155 9.30 -0.70 5.83
N GLU A 156 8.06 -0.37 5.51
CA GLU A 156 7.73 0.31 4.26
C GLU A 156 6.96 1.61 4.47
N MET A 157 7.23 2.58 3.60
CA MET A 157 6.50 3.84 3.49
C MET A 157 6.22 4.11 2.01
N LEU A 158 4.96 4.35 1.67
CA LEU A 158 4.55 4.90 0.39
C LEU A 158 4.20 6.37 0.56
N THR A 159 4.81 7.24 -0.24
CA THR A 159 4.64 8.68 -0.09
C THR A 159 4.73 9.43 -1.41
N SER A 160 4.02 10.55 -1.52
CA SER A 160 4.23 11.55 -2.58
C SER A 160 5.25 12.62 -2.19
N ASN A 161 5.72 12.63 -0.94
CA ASN A 161 6.73 13.57 -0.46
C ASN A 161 8.14 13.09 -0.78
N LEU A 162 9.08 14.04 -0.92
CA LEU A 162 10.52 13.79 -1.09
C LEU A 162 11.26 13.55 0.23
N GLU A 163 10.52 13.41 1.33
CA GLU A 163 11.08 13.13 2.64
C GLU A 163 10.20 12.17 3.43
N TRP A 164 10.85 11.42 4.31
CA TRP A 164 10.20 10.61 5.33
C TRP A 164 10.82 10.94 6.69
N ARG A 165 10.03 11.60 7.54
CA ARG A 165 10.33 11.71 8.96
C ARG A 165 9.90 10.42 9.64
N LEU A 166 10.86 9.64 10.11
CA LEU A 166 10.54 8.39 10.82
C LEU A 166 9.76 8.73 12.08
N ASP A 167 8.66 8.03 12.31
CA ASP A 167 7.95 8.12 13.56
C ASP A 167 8.65 7.29 14.64
N ALA A 168 8.19 7.43 15.89
CA ALA A 168 8.80 6.72 17.01
C ALA A 168 8.72 5.19 16.86
N ALA A 169 7.60 4.66 16.37
CA ALA A 169 7.39 3.21 16.24
C ALA A 169 8.26 2.57 15.15
N THR A 170 8.38 3.25 14.01
CA THR A 170 9.30 2.89 12.94
C THR A 170 10.73 2.93 13.45
N TRP A 171 11.10 4.00 14.15
CA TRP A 171 12.45 4.14 14.69
C TRP A 171 12.78 3.07 15.73
N ASP A 172 11.85 2.75 16.63
CA ASP A 172 11.99 1.66 17.60
C ASP A 172 12.20 0.31 16.90
N THR A 173 11.50 0.08 15.79
CA THR A 173 11.68 -1.12 14.97
C THR A 173 13.09 -1.20 14.39
N LEU A 174 13.59 -0.10 13.79
CA LEU A 174 14.93 -0.08 13.19
C LEU A 174 16.03 -0.21 14.26
N ARG A 175 15.84 0.44 15.41
CA ARG A 175 16.77 0.35 16.54
C ARG A 175 16.76 -1.02 17.22
N GLY A 176 15.74 -1.85 17.02
CA GLY A 176 15.76 -3.25 17.48
C GLY A 176 16.87 -4.10 16.85
N SER A 177 17.45 -3.64 15.74
CA SER A 177 18.53 -4.32 14.99
C SER A 177 19.87 -3.62 15.15
N VAL A 178 20.21 -3.21 16.38
CA VAL A 178 21.51 -2.60 16.69
C VAL A 178 22.68 -3.43 16.16
N ASP A 179 23.68 -2.74 15.62
CA ASP A 179 24.91 -3.27 15.05
C ASP A 179 24.73 -4.19 13.84
N GLN A 180 23.53 -4.21 13.26
CA GLN A 180 23.21 -4.94 12.03
C GLN A 180 23.02 -3.98 10.86
N ASP A 181 23.35 -4.45 9.65
CA ASP A 181 23.15 -3.68 8.44
C ASP A 181 21.68 -3.68 8.03
N LEU A 182 21.12 -2.48 7.88
CA LEU A 182 19.80 -2.27 7.31
C LEU A 182 19.98 -1.78 5.87
N THR A 183 19.10 -2.22 4.98
CA THR A 183 19.17 -1.85 3.56
C THR A 183 17.94 -1.05 3.18
N VAL A 184 18.15 0.18 2.72
CA VAL A 184 17.11 1.09 2.23
C VAL A 184 17.06 1.02 0.71
N GLN A 185 15.89 0.71 0.16
CA GLN A 185 15.60 0.79 -1.27
C GLN A 185 14.47 1.79 -1.49
N VAL A 186 14.57 2.60 -2.54
CA VAL A 186 13.48 3.49 -2.95
C VAL A 186 13.11 3.19 -4.39
N THR A 187 11.82 2.95 -4.61
CA THR A 187 11.22 2.82 -5.93
C THR A 187 10.39 4.07 -6.23
N SER A 188 10.62 4.73 -7.36
CA SER A 188 9.87 5.90 -7.82
C SER A 188 9.06 5.59 -9.08
N ALA A 189 7.91 6.22 -9.22
CA ALA A 189 7.12 6.17 -10.45
C ALA A 189 6.31 7.47 -10.59
N TYR A 190 5.80 7.72 -11.78
CA TYR A 190 4.74 8.70 -11.99
C TYR A 190 3.43 7.96 -12.31
N LEU A 191 2.38 8.31 -11.59
CA LEU A 191 1.03 7.80 -11.81
C LEU A 191 0.13 8.88 -12.42
N LEU A 192 -0.67 8.49 -13.41
CA LEU A 192 -1.80 9.28 -13.92
C LEU A 192 -3.08 8.53 -13.59
N GLN A 193 -3.87 9.04 -12.64
CA GLN A 193 -5.10 8.40 -12.15
C GLN A 193 -4.89 6.93 -11.73
N ASN A 194 -3.93 6.67 -10.84
CA ASN A 194 -3.51 5.33 -10.40
C ASN A 194 -2.99 4.42 -11.53
N LYS A 195 -2.63 4.96 -12.70
CA LYS A 195 -2.00 4.18 -13.77
C LYS A 195 -0.56 4.60 -13.91
N LEU A 196 0.33 3.62 -13.93
CA LEU A 196 1.75 3.86 -14.14
C LEU A 196 2.01 4.39 -15.56
N THR A 197 2.60 5.58 -15.68
CA THR A 197 2.99 6.16 -16.97
C THR A 197 4.49 6.39 -17.09
N GLU A 198 5.21 6.41 -15.97
CA GLU A 198 6.67 6.47 -15.93
C GLU A 198 7.20 5.60 -14.78
N GLY A 199 8.33 4.92 -14.98
CA GLY A 199 8.89 3.96 -14.02
C GLY A 199 8.27 2.55 -14.11
N PRO A 200 8.31 1.74 -13.03
CA PRO A 200 8.96 2.05 -11.77
C PRO A 200 10.49 2.05 -11.91
N PHE A 201 11.15 3.00 -11.26
CA PHE A 201 12.60 3.09 -11.19
C PHE A 201 13.06 2.79 -9.77
N ARG A 202 14.12 2.01 -9.61
CA ARG A 202 14.70 1.69 -8.29
C ARG A 202 16.14 2.15 -8.22
N LEU A 203 16.65 2.39 -7.02
CA LEU A 203 18.07 2.70 -6.86
C LEU A 203 18.92 1.59 -7.48
N GLU A 204 19.98 1.99 -8.18
CA GLU A 204 20.97 1.08 -8.76
C GLU A 204 21.62 0.21 -7.70
N ALA A 205 22.00 0.83 -6.58
CA ALA A 205 22.47 0.16 -5.39
C ALA A 205 21.61 0.59 -4.20
N PRO A 206 20.93 -0.36 -3.51
CA PRO A 206 20.31 -0.08 -2.24
C PRO A 206 21.30 0.51 -1.23
N ARG A 207 20.81 1.36 -0.35
CA ARG A 207 21.61 2.11 0.61
C ARG A 207 21.73 1.36 1.93
N THR A 208 22.94 0.94 2.28
CA THR A 208 23.22 0.34 3.60
C THR A 208 23.40 1.42 4.66
N ILE A 209 22.73 1.22 5.80
CA ILE A 209 22.87 2.03 7.02
C ILE A 209 23.01 1.13 8.24
N ARG A 210 23.41 1.70 9.38
CA ARG A 210 23.49 0.99 10.65
C ARG A 210 22.95 1.82 11.80
N VAL A 211 22.27 1.17 12.74
CA VAL A 211 22.03 1.74 14.08
C VAL A 211 23.09 1.16 15.00
N VAL A 212 23.82 1.98 15.73
CA VAL A 212 24.83 1.52 16.71
C VAL A 212 24.40 1.81 18.12
N GLY A 213 24.87 0.99 19.06
CA GLY A 213 24.64 1.21 20.48
C GLY A 213 25.20 2.56 20.94
N ALA A 214 24.60 3.13 21.99
CA ALA A 214 25.21 4.27 22.69
C ALA A 214 26.61 3.85 23.19
N ARG A 215 27.62 4.64 22.82
CA ARG A 215 28.98 4.49 23.34
C ARG A 215 29.12 5.16 24.69
#